data_AF-A0AAU2QBR1-F1
#
_entry.id   AF-A0AAU2QBR1-F1
#
_cell.length_a   1.000
_cell.length_b   1.000
_cell.length_c   1.000
_cell.angle_alpha   90.00
_cell.angle_beta   90.00
_cell.angle_gamma   90.00
#
_symmetry.space_group_name_H-M   'P 1'
#
loop_
_entity.id
_entity.type
_entity.pdbx_description
1 polymer ?
#
loop_
_entity_poly.entity_id
_entity_poly.type
_entity_poly.pdbx_seq_one_letter_code
_entity_poly.pdbx_strand_id
1 'polypeptide(L)'
;MYKIMLDAELSKAFDVWSGYLDARTGEDPDVRARLRSTLQSARAAAAEDDPASARALVAEMYDDAREAGLPWAPAQPGPCAADWQTRDYAKDELRQVLPVHQREDLDSIAIYLSVTGRRLQNAPGLDAATHQDILYISARAGMALDLAHQEAAQRELERLEAIARRCGVER
;
A
#
# COMPACT_ATOMS: atom_id res chain seq x y z
N MET A 1 0.31 9.57 -10.17
CA MET A 1 1.01 8.89 -9.07
C MET A 1 0.32 9.12 -7.73
N TYR A 2 0.07 10.37 -7.31
CA TYR A 2 -0.62 10.66 -6.04
C TYR A 2 -2.07 10.13 -5.99
N LYS A 3 -2.83 10.20 -7.10
CA LYS A 3 -4.26 9.84 -7.14
C LYS A 3 -4.55 8.36 -6.80
N ILE A 4 -3.87 7.39 -7.42
CA ILE A 4 -4.10 5.94 -7.15
C ILE A 4 -3.86 5.59 -5.67
N MET A 5 -2.79 6.12 -5.09
CA MET A 5 -2.47 5.90 -3.67
C MET A 5 -3.52 6.52 -2.74
N LEU A 6 -4.04 7.67 -3.13
CA LEU A 6 -5.03 8.43 -2.39
C LEU A 6 -6.41 7.76 -2.45
N ASP A 7 -6.77 7.26 -3.63
CA ASP A 7 -7.97 6.46 -3.86
C ASP A 7 -7.87 5.14 -3.06
N ALA A 8 -6.72 4.46 -3.11
CA ALA A 8 -6.48 3.24 -2.35
C ALA A 8 -6.54 3.44 -0.82
N GLU A 9 -6.02 4.55 -0.30
CA GLU A 9 -6.07 4.88 1.13
C GLU A 9 -7.53 4.98 1.60
N LEU A 10 -8.35 5.75 0.87
CA LEU A 10 -9.75 5.97 1.20
C LEU A 10 -10.60 4.70 0.97
N SER A 11 -10.43 4.01 -0.14
CA SER A 11 -11.13 2.75 -0.42
C SER A 11 -10.85 1.69 0.64
N LYS A 12 -9.58 1.53 1.04
CA LYS A 12 -9.20 0.64 2.14
C LYS A 12 -9.90 1.03 3.44
N ALA A 13 -9.89 2.31 3.80
CA ALA A 13 -10.56 2.77 5.01
C ALA A 13 -12.06 2.49 4.96
N PHE A 14 -12.70 2.74 3.82
CA PHE A 14 -14.12 2.46 3.62
C PHE A 14 -14.46 0.98 3.75
N ASP A 15 -13.65 0.09 3.19
CA ASP A 15 -13.87 -1.35 3.26
C ASP A 15 -13.72 -1.88 4.69
N VAL A 16 -12.67 -1.44 5.39
CA VAL A 16 -12.44 -1.82 6.80
C VAL A 16 -13.60 -1.36 7.68
N TRP A 17 -14.03 -0.10 7.54
CA TRP A 17 -15.15 0.44 8.30
C TRP A 17 -16.49 -0.20 7.92
N SER A 18 -16.72 -0.48 6.63
CA SER A 18 -17.92 -1.22 6.20
C SER A 18 -17.95 -2.62 6.82
N GLY A 19 -16.86 -3.38 6.74
CA GLY A 19 -16.78 -4.71 7.32
C GLY A 19 -17.06 -4.71 8.83
N TYR A 20 -16.50 -3.75 9.56
CA TYR A 20 -16.80 -3.57 10.98
C TYR A 20 -18.26 -3.19 11.24
N LEU A 21 -18.84 -2.27 10.45
CA LEU A 21 -20.22 -1.81 10.60
C LEU A 21 -21.25 -2.87 10.21
N ASP A 22 -20.89 -3.81 9.34
CA ASP A 22 -21.74 -4.95 8.96
C ASP A 22 -21.63 -6.12 9.94
N ALA A 23 -20.51 -6.25 10.65
CA ALA A 23 -20.32 -7.25 11.70
C ALA A 23 -21.29 -7.05 12.88
N ARG A 24 -21.79 -8.16 13.45
CA ARG A 24 -22.63 -8.14 14.65
C ARG A 24 -21.76 -8.15 15.91
N THR A 25 -21.33 -6.98 16.34
CA THR A 25 -20.46 -6.79 17.53
C THR A 25 -21.24 -6.65 18.85
N GLY A 26 -22.55 -6.41 18.78
CA GLY A 26 -23.39 -6.19 19.97
C GLY A 26 -23.22 -4.83 20.65
N GLU A 27 -22.50 -3.91 20.02
CA GLU A 27 -22.29 -2.53 20.49
C GLU A 27 -23.52 -1.65 20.26
N ASP A 28 -23.52 -0.45 20.86
CA ASP A 28 -24.61 0.52 20.82
C ASP A 28 -25.09 0.80 19.37
N PRO A 29 -26.36 0.49 19.05
CA PRO A 29 -26.94 0.75 17.73
C PRO A 29 -26.88 2.22 17.29
N ASP A 30 -27.01 3.17 18.23
CA ASP A 30 -27.06 4.60 17.93
C ASP A 30 -25.68 5.13 17.56
N VAL A 31 -24.64 4.68 18.28
CA VAL A 31 -23.23 4.98 17.93
C VAL A 31 -22.91 4.43 16.55
N ARG A 32 -23.32 3.18 16.27
CA ARG A 32 -23.10 2.55 14.97
C ARG A 32 -23.87 3.21 13.83
N ALA A 33 -25.08 3.72 14.10
CA ALA A 33 -25.85 4.48 13.12
C ALA A 33 -25.16 5.80 12.75
N ARG A 34 -24.59 6.51 13.75
CA ARG A 34 -23.78 7.71 13.50
C ARG A 34 -22.54 7.40 12.66
N LEU A 35 -21.77 6.38 13.03
CA LEU A 35 -20.60 5.95 12.24
C LEU A 35 -20.96 5.57 10.80
N ARG A 36 -22.10 4.91 10.56
CA ARG A 36 -22.60 4.65 9.20
C ARG A 36 -22.91 5.93 8.43
N SER A 37 -23.53 6.90 9.08
CA SER A 37 -23.80 8.21 8.47
C SER A 37 -22.50 8.92 8.08
N THR A 38 -21.51 8.96 8.99
CA THR A 38 -20.20 9.56 8.73
C THR A 38 -19.47 8.85 7.58
N LEU A 39 -19.50 7.51 7.54
CA LEU A 39 -18.92 6.73 6.44
C LEU A 39 -19.59 7.05 5.09
N GLN A 40 -20.92 7.23 5.08
CA GLN A 40 -21.65 7.60 3.87
C GLN A 40 -21.27 9.01 3.40
N SER A 41 -21.13 9.98 4.30
CA SER A 41 -20.65 11.32 3.98
C SER A 41 -19.21 11.29 3.45
N ALA A 42 -18.34 10.46 4.02
CA ALA A 42 -16.95 10.34 3.57
C ALA A 42 -16.88 9.80 2.13
N ARG A 43 -17.71 8.80 1.81
CA ARG A 43 -17.84 8.26 0.43
C ARG A 43 -18.37 9.31 -0.54
N ALA A 44 -19.36 10.11 -0.14
CA ALA A 44 -19.89 11.18 -0.98
C ALA A 44 -18.83 12.23 -1.28
N ALA A 45 -18.08 12.69 -0.28
CA ALA A 45 -16.98 13.64 -0.46
C ALA A 45 -15.89 13.10 -1.40
N ALA A 46 -15.51 11.82 -1.26
CA ALA A 46 -14.56 11.19 -2.17
C ALA A 46 -15.08 11.11 -3.62
N ALA A 47 -16.37 10.80 -3.80
CA ALA A 47 -17.01 10.76 -5.12
C ALA A 47 -17.11 12.16 -5.78
N GLU A 48 -17.15 13.22 -4.97
CA GLU A 48 -17.11 14.62 -5.42
C GLU A 48 -15.67 15.14 -5.68
N ASP A 49 -14.66 14.25 -5.68
CA ASP A 49 -13.23 14.57 -5.82
C ASP A 49 -12.71 15.51 -4.72
N ASP A 50 -13.33 15.46 -3.51
CA ASP A 50 -12.86 16.12 -2.29
C ASP A 50 -12.29 15.10 -1.27
N PRO A 51 -11.07 14.61 -1.51
CA PRO A 51 -10.45 13.65 -0.62
C PRO A 51 -9.96 14.24 0.70
N ALA A 52 -9.84 15.57 0.81
CA ALA A 52 -9.45 16.21 2.06
C ALA A 52 -10.59 16.08 3.08
N SER A 53 -11.82 16.39 2.64
CA SER A 53 -13.03 16.20 3.47
C SER A 53 -13.30 14.72 3.75
N ALA A 54 -13.11 13.84 2.77
CA ALA A 54 -13.26 12.40 2.99
C ALA A 54 -12.30 11.87 4.08
N ARG A 55 -11.04 12.30 4.07
CA ARG A 55 -10.06 11.93 5.12
C ARG A 55 -10.42 12.50 6.49
N ALA A 56 -10.90 13.75 6.55
CA ALA A 56 -11.33 14.36 7.80
C ALA A 56 -12.47 13.55 8.44
N LEU A 57 -13.47 13.17 7.64
CA LEU A 57 -14.59 12.35 8.09
C LEU A 57 -14.14 10.95 8.54
N VAL A 58 -13.18 10.32 7.86
CA VAL A 58 -12.59 9.05 8.32
C VAL A 58 -11.83 9.22 9.64
N ALA A 59 -11.11 10.33 9.83
CA ALA A 59 -10.47 10.63 11.11
C ALA A 59 -11.50 10.82 12.23
N GLU A 60 -12.59 11.54 11.97
CA GLU A 60 -13.72 11.68 12.90
C GLU A 60 -14.30 10.33 13.31
N MET A 61 -14.41 9.36 12.40
CA MET A 61 -14.87 8.00 12.76
C MET A 61 -13.97 7.29 13.77
N TYR A 62 -12.64 7.43 13.63
CA TYR A 62 -11.70 6.87 14.60
C TYR A 62 -11.83 7.55 15.96
N ASP A 63 -12.04 8.88 15.96
CA ASP A 63 -12.22 9.66 17.17
C ASP A 63 -13.54 9.29 17.88
N ASP A 64 -14.66 9.24 17.15
CA ASP A 64 -15.97 8.82 17.66
C ASP A 64 -15.95 7.41 18.25
N ALA A 65 -15.33 6.46 17.56
CA ALA A 65 -15.23 5.08 18.04
C ALA A 65 -14.40 4.96 19.32
N ARG A 66 -13.32 5.75 19.41
CA ARG A 66 -12.45 5.83 20.59
C ARG A 66 -13.20 6.48 21.77
N GLU A 67 -13.93 7.56 21.53
CA GLU A 67 -14.74 8.25 22.57
C GLU A 67 -15.88 7.38 23.09
N ALA A 68 -16.54 6.65 22.20
CA ALA A 68 -17.57 5.68 22.56
C ALA A 68 -17.00 4.39 23.18
N GLY A 69 -15.68 4.22 23.20
CA GLY A 69 -15.01 3.06 23.79
C GLY A 69 -15.35 1.74 23.09
N LEU A 70 -15.54 1.76 21.77
CA LEU A 70 -15.95 0.59 20.99
C LEU A 70 -14.81 -0.44 20.92
N PRO A 71 -14.91 -1.59 21.61
CA PRO A 71 -13.79 -2.51 21.78
C PRO A 71 -13.38 -3.22 20.47
N TRP A 72 -14.28 -3.31 19.49
CA TRP A 72 -14.04 -4.00 18.24
C TRP A 72 -13.84 -3.07 17.04
N ALA A 73 -13.84 -1.74 17.28
CA ALA A 73 -13.64 -0.78 16.22
C ALA A 73 -12.22 -0.89 15.63
N PRO A 74 -12.06 -0.64 14.31
CA PRO A 74 -10.75 -0.57 13.69
C PRO A 74 -9.86 0.46 14.39
N ALA A 75 -8.64 0.08 14.74
CA ALA A 75 -7.65 1.01 15.26
C ALA A 75 -7.06 1.86 14.14
N GLN A 76 -6.82 3.14 14.39
CA GLN A 76 -6.12 3.99 13.45
C GLN A 76 -4.65 3.52 13.32
N PRO A 77 -4.19 3.17 12.11
CA PRO A 77 -2.80 2.76 11.92
C PRO A 77 -1.85 3.94 12.11
N GLY A 78 -0.66 3.68 12.69
CA GLY A 78 0.42 4.67 12.69
C GLY A 78 0.92 4.97 11.27
N PRO A 79 1.65 6.08 11.04
CA PRO A 79 1.96 6.57 9.69
C PRO A 79 2.67 5.53 8.79
N CYS A 80 3.66 4.81 9.30
CA CYS A 80 4.37 3.79 8.53
C CYS A 80 3.48 2.57 8.20
N ALA A 81 2.61 2.17 9.13
CA ALA A 81 1.66 1.08 8.89
C ALA A 81 0.57 1.50 7.90
N ALA A 82 0.12 2.76 7.97
CA ALA A 82 -0.83 3.33 7.03
C ALA A 82 -0.28 3.31 5.60
N ASP A 83 0.95 3.80 5.39
CA ASP A 83 1.62 3.77 4.08
C ASP A 83 1.74 2.34 3.52
N TRP A 84 2.25 1.41 4.35
CA TRP A 84 2.40 0.01 3.95
C TRP A 84 1.06 -0.63 3.57
N GLN A 85 0.02 -0.45 4.38
CA GLN A 85 -1.32 -0.98 4.10
C GLN A 85 -1.93 -0.38 2.84
N THR A 86 -1.75 0.92 2.60
CA THR A 86 -2.25 1.58 1.39
C THR A 86 -1.57 1.04 0.14
N ARG A 87 -0.24 0.83 0.19
CA ARG A 87 0.50 0.22 -0.93
C ARG A 87 0.03 -1.20 -1.21
N ASP A 88 -0.16 -1.99 -0.16
CA ASP A 88 -0.62 -3.38 -0.28
C ASP A 88 -2.03 -3.46 -0.89
N TYR A 89 -2.95 -2.60 -0.42
CA TYR A 89 -4.30 -2.51 -0.97
C TYR A 89 -4.29 -2.02 -2.43
N ALA A 90 -3.51 -0.97 -2.75
CA ALA A 90 -3.38 -0.47 -4.11
C ALA A 90 -2.89 -1.55 -5.09
N LYS A 91 -1.92 -2.36 -4.66
CA LYS A 91 -1.38 -3.49 -5.43
C LYS A 91 -2.48 -4.53 -5.72
N ASP A 92 -3.33 -4.84 -4.76
CA ASP A 92 -4.42 -5.81 -4.93
C ASP A 92 -5.53 -5.28 -5.85
N GLU A 93 -5.90 -4.00 -5.73
CA GLU A 93 -6.85 -3.34 -6.63
C GLU A 93 -6.34 -3.30 -8.08
N LEU A 94 -5.06 -2.92 -8.27
CA LEU A 94 -4.44 -2.92 -9.58
C LEU A 94 -4.42 -4.33 -10.19
N ARG A 95 -4.13 -5.37 -9.40
CA ARG A 95 -4.15 -6.76 -9.87
C ARG A 95 -5.52 -7.24 -10.39
N GLN A 96 -6.62 -6.63 -9.95
CA GLN A 96 -7.96 -6.98 -10.44
C GLN A 96 -8.26 -6.42 -11.83
N VAL A 97 -7.70 -5.24 -12.16
CA VAL A 97 -7.96 -4.54 -13.43
C VAL A 97 -6.91 -4.82 -14.50
N LEU A 98 -5.72 -5.29 -14.12
CA LEU A 98 -4.63 -5.58 -15.06
C LEU A 98 -4.91 -6.86 -15.87
N PRO A 99 -4.62 -6.85 -17.18
CA PRO A 99 -4.59 -8.04 -18.00
C PRO A 99 -3.63 -9.11 -17.45
N VAL A 100 -3.95 -10.39 -17.65
CA VAL A 100 -3.13 -11.54 -17.19
C VAL A 100 -1.66 -11.38 -17.56
N HIS A 101 -1.36 -11.07 -18.83
CA HIS A 101 0.02 -10.96 -19.33
C HIS A 101 0.82 -9.87 -18.60
N GLN A 102 0.21 -8.72 -18.28
CA GLN A 102 0.90 -7.66 -17.53
C GLN A 102 1.19 -8.09 -16.10
N ARG A 103 0.32 -8.90 -15.50
CA ARG A 103 0.54 -9.45 -14.16
C ARG A 103 1.71 -10.45 -14.16
N GLU A 104 1.78 -11.31 -15.17
CA GLU A 104 2.87 -12.26 -15.36
C GLU A 104 4.22 -11.56 -15.56
N ASP A 105 4.24 -10.47 -16.32
CA ASP A 105 5.43 -9.63 -16.50
C ASP A 105 5.88 -8.99 -15.18
N LEU A 106 4.95 -8.37 -14.44
CA LEU A 106 5.25 -7.75 -13.15
C LEU A 106 5.72 -8.77 -12.11
N ASP A 107 5.09 -9.95 -12.06
CA ASP A 107 5.48 -11.04 -11.17
C ASP A 107 6.88 -11.57 -11.53
N SER A 108 7.19 -11.68 -12.82
CA SER A 108 8.54 -12.04 -13.29
C SER A 108 9.58 -11.03 -12.82
N ILE A 109 9.33 -9.73 -13.02
CA ILE A 109 10.22 -8.65 -12.55
C ILE A 109 10.40 -8.71 -11.02
N ALA A 110 9.32 -8.94 -10.28
CA ALA A 110 9.36 -9.07 -8.81
C ALA A 110 10.23 -10.25 -8.36
N ILE A 111 10.14 -11.40 -9.04
CA ILE A 111 10.98 -12.57 -8.77
C ILE A 111 12.45 -12.23 -8.99
N TYR A 112 12.80 -11.63 -10.15
CA TYR A 112 14.18 -11.26 -10.47
C TYR A 112 14.75 -10.24 -9.48
N LEU A 113 13.96 -9.22 -9.09
CA LEU A 113 14.36 -8.24 -8.07
C LEU A 113 14.62 -8.90 -6.71
N SER A 114 13.76 -9.82 -6.28
CA SER A 114 13.90 -10.53 -5.01
C SER A 114 15.16 -11.40 -5.00
N VAL A 115 15.37 -12.18 -6.07
CA VAL A 115 16.54 -13.06 -6.21
C VAL A 115 17.83 -12.23 -6.26
N THR A 116 17.90 -11.22 -7.13
CA THR A 116 19.09 -10.38 -7.30
C THR A 116 19.39 -9.55 -6.06
N GLY A 117 18.36 -8.95 -5.46
CA GLY A 117 18.49 -8.19 -4.22
C GLY A 117 19.01 -9.04 -3.07
N ARG A 118 18.45 -10.25 -2.87
CA ARG A 118 18.92 -11.20 -1.85
C ARG A 118 20.37 -11.62 -2.09
N ARG A 119 20.78 -11.87 -3.33
CA ARG A 119 22.16 -12.24 -3.66
C ARG A 119 23.13 -11.11 -3.31
N LEU A 120 22.80 -9.89 -3.70
CA LEU A 120 23.59 -8.70 -3.40
C LEU A 120 23.68 -8.42 -1.89
N GLN A 121 22.58 -8.57 -1.15
CA GLN A 121 22.57 -8.41 0.31
C GLN A 121 23.49 -9.42 1.03
N ASN A 122 23.65 -10.62 0.48
CA ASN A 122 24.50 -11.67 1.04
C ASN A 122 25.93 -11.66 0.47
N ALA A 123 26.25 -10.75 -0.46
CA ALA A 123 27.57 -10.68 -1.06
C ALA A 123 28.58 -10.12 -0.05
N PRO A 124 29.67 -10.85 0.26
CA PRO A 124 30.70 -10.35 1.16
C PRO A 124 31.52 -9.24 0.48
N GLY A 125 31.98 -8.26 1.27
CA GLY A 125 32.93 -7.25 0.80
C GLY A 125 32.32 -6.09 0.01
N LEU A 126 31.00 -5.90 0.05
CA LEU A 126 30.37 -4.69 -0.46
C LEU A 126 30.64 -3.50 0.46
N ASP A 127 30.96 -2.35 -0.14
CA ASP A 127 31.08 -1.10 0.61
C ASP A 127 29.71 -0.53 1.01
N ALA A 128 29.72 0.39 1.98
CA ALA A 128 28.50 1.00 2.51
C ALA A 128 27.69 1.77 1.45
N ALA A 129 28.37 2.38 0.47
CA ALA A 129 27.73 3.14 -0.60
C ALA A 129 26.95 2.20 -1.53
N THR A 130 27.54 1.07 -1.91
CA THR A 130 26.90 0.04 -2.72
C THR A 130 25.73 -0.59 -1.98
N HIS A 131 25.86 -0.84 -0.68
CA HIS A 131 24.73 -1.29 0.14
C HIS A 131 23.57 -0.28 0.12
N GLN A 132 23.86 1.02 0.22
CA GLN A 132 22.84 2.06 0.18
C GLN A 132 22.18 2.17 -1.20
N ASP A 133 22.95 2.05 -2.28
CA ASP A 133 22.44 2.00 -3.65
C ASP A 133 21.49 0.82 -3.85
N ILE A 134 21.85 -0.37 -3.37
CA ILE A 134 21.00 -1.57 -3.42
C ILE A 134 19.68 -1.31 -2.72
N LEU A 135 19.71 -0.79 -1.49
CA LEU A 135 18.49 -0.50 -0.73
C LEU A 135 17.60 0.52 -1.44
N TYR A 136 18.20 1.59 -1.99
CA TYR A 136 17.48 2.62 -2.71
C TYR A 136 16.82 2.08 -3.98
N ILE A 137 17.56 1.33 -4.80
CA ILE A 137 17.06 0.74 -6.04
C ILE A 137 15.96 -0.27 -5.73
N SER A 138 16.17 -1.17 -4.76
CA SER A 138 15.14 -2.14 -4.36
C SER A 138 13.86 -1.47 -3.86
N ALA A 139 13.97 -0.41 -3.06
CA ALA A 139 12.81 0.34 -2.60
C ALA A 139 12.04 1.00 -3.76
N ARG A 140 12.77 1.59 -4.72
CA ARG A 140 12.19 2.24 -5.90
C ARG A 140 11.55 1.24 -6.86
N ALA A 141 12.19 0.07 -7.06
CA ALA A 141 11.65 -1.02 -7.85
C ALA A 141 10.37 -1.59 -7.22
N GLY A 142 10.36 -1.79 -5.90
CA GLY A 142 9.18 -2.21 -5.16
C GLY A 142 8.02 -1.23 -5.30
N MET A 143 8.29 0.08 -5.20
CA MET A 143 7.27 1.11 -5.43
C MET A 143 6.74 1.09 -6.86
N ALA A 144 7.59 0.86 -7.86
CA ALA A 144 7.14 0.74 -9.25
C ALA A 144 6.25 -0.48 -9.46
N LEU A 145 6.56 -1.62 -8.81
CA LEU A 145 5.73 -2.82 -8.84
C LEU A 145 4.37 -2.60 -8.18
N ASP A 146 4.32 -1.96 -7.00
CA ASP A 146 3.08 -1.66 -6.29
C ASP A 146 2.14 -0.80 -7.14
N LEU A 147 2.70 0.03 -8.02
CA LEU A 147 1.96 0.91 -8.92
C LEU A 147 1.74 0.31 -10.31
N ALA A 148 2.09 -0.96 -10.52
CA ALA A 148 2.05 -1.64 -11.82
C ALA A 148 2.81 -0.91 -12.95
N HIS A 149 3.82 -0.11 -12.59
CA HIS A 149 4.62 0.65 -13.54
C HIS A 149 5.77 -0.21 -14.09
N GLN A 150 5.43 -1.12 -15.01
CA GLN A 150 6.34 -2.13 -15.56
C GLN A 150 7.66 -1.55 -16.06
N GLU A 151 7.65 -0.49 -16.87
CA GLU A 151 8.88 0.12 -17.40
C GLU A 151 9.83 0.64 -16.31
N ALA A 152 9.27 1.22 -15.24
CA ALA A 152 10.06 1.72 -14.12
C ALA A 152 10.63 0.56 -13.31
N ALA A 153 9.83 -0.48 -13.06
CA ALA A 153 10.28 -1.68 -12.36
C ALA A 153 11.41 -2.39 -13.13
N GLN A 154 11.26 -2.52 -14.46
CA GLN A 154 12.26 -3.10 -15.35
C GLN A 154 13.56 -2.29 -15.34
N ARG A 155 13.47 -0.96 -15.44
CA ARG A 155 14.63 -0.08 -15.37
C ARG A 155 15.40 -0.22 -14.07
N GLU A 156 14.71 -0.33 -12.93
CA GLU A 156 15.37 -0.51 -11.64
C GLU A 156 15.97 -1.92 -11.49
N LEU A 157 15.32 -2.94 -12.06
CA LEU A 157 15.91 -4.28 -12.16
C LEU A 157 17.22 -4.27 -12.94
N GLU A 158 17.24 -3.64 -14.12
CA GLU A 158 18.47 -3.52 -14.94
C GLU A 158 19.60 -2.80 -14.21
N ARG A 159 19.28 -1.77 -13.41
CA ARG A 159 20.26 -1.09 -12.54
C ARG A 159 20.80 -2.01 -11.46
N LEU A 160 19.93 -2.81 -10.83
CA LEU A 160 20.32 -3.76 -9.80
C LEU A 160 21.20 -4.89 -10.38
N GLU A 161 20.84 -5.40 -11.55
CA GLU A 161 21.65 -6.36 -12.30
C GLU A 161 23.02 -5.78 -12.64
N ALA A 162 23.11 -4.53 -13.10
CA ALA A 162 24.38 -3.88 -13.39
C ALA A 162 25.31 -3.82 -12.16
N ILE A 163 24.74 -3.61 -10.96
CA ILE A 163 25.50 -3.71 -9.69
C ILE A 163 25.95 -5.16 -9.46
N ALA A 164 25.07 -6.14 -9.66
CA ALA A 164 25.41 -7.56 -9.54
C ALA A 164 26.58 -7.96 -10.47
N ARG A 165 26.59 -7.46 -11.71
CA ARG A 165 27.72 -7.66 -12.65
C ARG A 165 29.01 -7.07 -12.13
N ARG A 166 28.97 -5.82 -11.70
CA ARG A 166 30.13 -5.09 -11.17
C ARG A 166 30.71 -5.79 -9.94
N CYS A 167 29.85 -6.39 -9.11
CA CYS A 167 30.23 -7.08 -7.89
C CYS A 167 30.53 -8.59 -8.10
N GLY A 168 30.44 -9.10 -9.33
CA GLY A 168 30.73 -10.52 -9.63
C GLY A 168 29.73 -11.51 -9.03
N VAL A 169 28.49 -11.08 -8.81
CA VAL A 169 27.42 -11.86 -8.15
C VAL A 169 26.45 -12.50 -9.17
N GLU A 170 26.80 -12.51 -10.46
CA GLU A 170 25.97 -13.11 -11.52
C GLU A 170 25.93 -14.64 -11.43
N ARG A 171 24.72 -15.20 -11.55
CA ARG A 171 24.44 -16.60 -11.92
C ARG A 171 23.05 -16.74 -12.55
#